data_AF-A0A945Y8B5-F1
#
_entry.id   AF-A0A945Y8B5-F1
#
_cell.length_a   1.000
_cell.length_b   1.000
_cell.length_c   1.000
_cell.angle_alpha   90.00
_cell.angle_beta   90.00
_cell.angle_gamma   90.00
#
_symmetry.space_group_name_H-M   'P 1'
#
loop_
_entity.id
_entity.type
_entity.pdbx_description
1 polymer ?
#
loop_
_entity_poly.entity_id
_entity_poly.type
_entity_poly.pdbx_seq_one_letter_code
_entity_poly.pdbx_strand_id
1 'polypeptide(L)'
;GHMGGKVLIPTQQHVANLKSARLAADVMGVPTIILARTDADSAKLLTSDVDPRDRDFISGERTAEGFYKHKDGEGEGMRRSVARGLAYAPYADLLWMETSTPNLEQAKTFAEAIRKEYPDQLLSYNCSPSFNWGAALDKDDIAKFQREIGAMGYKYQFITLAGFHSLNHSMFELAQGYRDRGMAAYSELQNAEFASEATGYSATRHQREVGTGYFDLVNQTIMGGTSSTTALTGSTESAQFQANGGVQPAQAAE
;
A
#
# COMPACT_ATOMS: atom_id res chain seq x y z
N GLY A 1 2.33 -1.22 11.46
CA GLY A 1 1.82 -0.95 12.81
C GLY A 1 0.93 -2.04 13.41
N HIS A 2 0.81 -3.22 12.78
CA HIS A 2 -0.04 -4.32 13.26
C HIS A 2 0.71 -5.34 14.15
N MET A 3 1.92 -5.02 14.59
CA MET A 3 2.68 -5.84 15.54
C MET A 3 2.59 -5.26 16.96
N GLY A 4 2.79 -6.11 17.96
CA GLY A 4 2.94 -5.70 19.36
C GLY A 4 4.27 -4.98 19.65
N GLY A 5 4.48 -4.60 20.91
CA GLY A 5 5.77 -4.03 21.36
C GLY A 5 6.10 -2.64 20.82
N LYS A 6 5.11 -1.90 20.31
CA LYS A 6 5.31 -0.54 19.78
C LYS A 6 5.61 0.46 20.89
N VAL A 7 6.66 1.25 20.70
CA VAL A 7 7.08 2.34 21.57
C VAL A 7 6.96 3.66 20.81
N LEU A 8 6.14 4.58 21.30
CA LEU A 8 6.01 5.92 20.75
C LEU A 8 7.18 6.81 21.18
N ILE A 9 7.50 7.79 20.34
CA ILE A 9 8.33 8.94 20.72
C ILE A 9 7.44 10.11 21.19
N PRO A 10 7.97 11.09 21.93
CA PRO A 10 7.21 12.28 22.33
C PRO A 10 6.67 13.03 21.11
N THR A 11 5.51 13.67 21.28
CA THR A 11 4.82 14.41 20.22
C THR A 11 5.74 15.46 19.57
N GLN A 12 6.52 16.21 20.34
CA GLN A 12 7.48 17.19 19.80
C GLN A 12 8.55 16.56 18.93
N GLN A 13 8.98 15.34 19.24
CA GLN A 13 10.03 14.67 18.48
C GLN A 13 9.50 14.26 17.11
N HIS A 14 8.25 13.78 17.02
CA HIS A 14 7.64 13.51 15.72
C HIS A 14 7.40 14.78 14.91
N VAL A 15 6.97 15.88 15.55
CA VAL A 15 6.87 17.21 14.90
C VAL A 15 8.23 17.68 14.36
N ALA A 16 9.32 17.46 15.11
CA ALA A 16 10.67 17.78 14.63
C ALA A 16 11.05 16.98 13.38
N ASN A 17 10.68 15.68 13.33
CA ASN A 17 10.88 14.85 12.13
C ASN A 17 10.09 15.37 10.93
N LEU A 18 8.83 15.79 11.12
CA LEU A 18 8.00 16.37 10.05
C LEU A 18 8.59 17.69 9.52
N LYS A 19 9.06 18.56 10.42
CA LYS A 19 9.77 19.80 10.04
C LYS A 19 11.06 19.51 9.28
N SER A 20 11.81 18.49 9.69
CA SER A 20 13.02 18.05 9.00
C SER A 20 12.70 17.55 7.58
N ALA A 21 11.65 16.75 7.43
CA ALA A 21 11.18 16.29 6.12
C ALA A 21 10.75 17.45 5.21
N ARG A 22 10.05 18.47 5.75
CA ARG A 22 9.70 19.68 4.99
C ARG A 22 10.93 20.48 4.59
N LEU A 23 11.86 20.71 5.52
CA LEU A 23 13.12 21.40 5.22
C LEU A 23 13.89 20.70 4.11
N ALA A 24 13.95 19.37 4.12
CA ALA A 24 14.58 18.61 3.04
C ALA A 24 13.89 18.85 1.68
N ALA A 25 12.56 18.83 1.63
CA ALA A 25 11.81 19.11 0.40
C ALA A 25 12.03 20.55 -0.10
N ASP A 26 12.04 21.52 0.81
CA ASP A 26 12.26 22.94 0.51
C ASP A 26 13.67 23.18 -0.04
N VAL A 27 14.70 22.59 0.58
CA VAL A 27 16.10 22.66 0.11
C VAL A 27 16.25 22.03 -1.28
N MET A 28 15.53 20.94 -1.55
CA MET A 28 15.53 20.28 -2.86
C MET A 28 14.66 21.01 -3.89
N GLY A 29 13.90 22.04 -3.50
CA GLY A 29 13.04 22.81 -4.39
C GLY A 29 11.89 22.00 -4.99
N VAL A 30 11.40 20.96 -4.30
CA VAL A 30 10.32 20.09 -4.77
C VAL A 30 9.14 20.08 -3.79
N PRO A 31 7.89 20.14 -4.27
CA PRO A 31 6.70 20.15 -3.42
C PRO A 31 6.33 18.73 -2.97
N THR A 32 7.25 18.04 -2.31
CA THR A 32 7.04 16.66 -1.83
C THR A 32 5.89 16.63 -0.82
N ILE A 33 4.97 15.69 -1.02
CA ILE A 33 3.86 15.42 -0.11
C ILE A 33 4.39 14.73 1.16
N ILE A 34 4.05 15.27 2.33
CA ILE A 34 4.41 14.74 3.64
C ILE A 34 3.17 14.15 4.30
N LEU A 35 3.26 12.87 4.64
CA LEU A 35 2.22 12.15 5.38
C LEU A 35 2.70 11.89 6.81
N ALA A 36 1.98 12.39 7.80
CA ALA A 36 2.24 12.10 9.21
C ALA A 36 1.42 10.90 9.68
N ARG A 37 2.12 9.88 10.18
CA ARG A 37 1.53 8.64 10.67
C ARG A 37 1.61 8.59 12.19
N THR A 38 0.52 8.20 12.85
CA THR A 38 0.51 7.84 14.27
C THR A 38 0.20 6.36 14.47
N ASP A 39 1.00 5.71 15.32
CA ASP A 39 0.80 4.32 15.77
C ASP A 39 0.11 4.24 17.14
N ALA A 40 -0.40 5.38 17.60
CA ALA A 40 -0.88 5.57 18.96
C ALA A 40 -2.15 4.80 19.29
N ASP A 41 -2.88 4.20 18.33
CA ASP A 41 -4.09 3.44 18.63
C ASP A 41 -3.77 2.24 19.53
N SER A 42 -2.79 1.43 19.12
CA SER A 42 -2.42 0.17 19.80
C SER A 42 -1.04 0.18 20.45
N ALA A 43 -0.26 1.26 20.33
CA ALA A 43 1.00 1.37 21.06
C ALA A 43 0.76 1.45 22.58
N LYS A 44 1.59 0.74 23.36
CA LYS A 44 1.45 0.64 24.82
C LYS A 44 2.56 1.34 25.59
N LEU A 45 3.59 1.80 24.88
CA LEU A 45 4.80 2.36 25.48
C LEU A 45 5.14 3.72 24.86
N LEU A 46 5.80 4.57 25.63
CA LEU A 46 6.34 5.88 25.25
C LEU A 46 7.76 6.04 25.79
N THR A 47 8.68 6.59 25.00
CA THR A 47 10.08 6.73 25.44
C THR A 47 10.29 7.73 26.57
N SER A 48 9.54 8.83 26.59
CA SER A 48 9.68 9.90 27.60
C SER A 48 8.39 10.70 27.77
N ASP A 49 8.13 11.14 28.99
CA ASP A 49 7.02 12.03 29.41
C ASP A 49 7.38 13.53 29.34
N VAL A 50 8.48 13.87 28.67
CA VAL A 50 8.99 15.25 28.58
C VAL A 50 7.97 16.22 27.96
N ASP A 51 7.21 15.76 26.96
CA ASP A 51 6.20 16.56 26.27
C ASP A 51 4.89 16.60 27.07
N PRO A 52 4.43 17.79 27.52
CA PRO A 52 3.20 17.91 28.29
C PRO A 52 1.96 17.32 27.60
N ARG A 53 1.91 17.33 26.26
CA ARG A 53 0.79 16.80 25.47
C ARG A 53 0.63 15.28 25.59
N ASP A 54 1.70 14.58 25.99
CA ASP A 54 1.68 13.13 26.17
C ASP A 54 1.34 12.71 27.60
N ARG A 55 1.45 13.61 28.58
CA ARG A 55 1.33 13.30 30.01
C ARG A 55 -0.08 12.88 30.43
N ASP A 56 -1.10 13.31 29.70
CA ASP A 56 -2.47 12.89 29.98
C ASP A 56 -2.71 11.40 29.65
N PHE A 57 -1.83 10.78 28.85
CA PHE A 57 -1.98 9.42 28.35
C PHE A 57 -1.01 8.40 28.98
N ILE A 58 -0.18 8.80 29.95
CA ILE A 58 0.74 7.91 30.66
C ILE A 58 0.12 7.42 31.98
N SER A 59 0.36 6.16 32.34
CA SER A 59 -0.16 5.58 33.59
C SER A 59 0.69 5.94 34.81
N GLY A 60 1.92 6.42 34.60
CA GLY A 60 2.94 6.63 35.64
C GLY A 60 3.85 5.43 35.87
N GLU A 61 3.54 4.27 35.27
CA GLU A 61 4.40 3.08 35.35
C GLU A 61 5.52 3.10 34.30
N ARG A 62 6.64 2.43 34.61
CA ARG A 62 7.76 2.23 33.68
C ARG A 62 8.11 0.74 33.50
N THR A 63 8.66 0.40 32.34
CA THR A 63 9.25 -0.93 32.06
C THR A 63 10.69 -1.03 32.56
N ALA A 64 11.29 -2.24 32.51
CA ALA A 64 12.68 -2.45 32.91
C ALA A 64 13.68 -1.68 32.02
N GLU A 65 13.35 -1.49 30.75
CA GLU A 65 14.09 -0.67 29.77
C GLU A 65 13.88 0.83 30.00
N GLY A 66 12.97 1.20 30.90
CA GLY A 66 12.67 2.58 31.25
C GLY A 66 11.59 3.25 30.40
N PHE A 67 10.85 2.52 29.56
CA PHE A 67 9.74 3.12 28.81
C PHE A 67 8.54 3.40 29.72
N TYR A 68 7.84 4.51 29.48
CA TYR A 68 6.59 4.82 30.16
C TYR A 68 5.46 3.98 29.56
N LYS A 69 4.62 3.41 30.42
CA LYS A 69 3.39 2.75 29.97
C LYS A 69 2.30 3.78 29.74
N HIS A 70 1.51 3.53 28.70
CA HIS A 70 0.29 4.27 28.47
C HIS A 70 -0.83 3.82 29.41
N LYS A 71 -1.80 4.71 29.66
CA LYS A 71 -3.07 4.34 30.28
C LYS A 71 -3.78 3.29 29.42
N ASP A 72 -4.31 2.27 30.08
CA ASP A 72 -5.25 1.34 29.49
C ASP A 72 -6.68 1.85 29.66
N GLY A 73 -7.56 1.47 28.74
CA GLY A 73 -8.95 1.88 28.75
C GLY A 73 -9.55 1.89 27.35
N GLU A 74 -10.85 1.64 27.28
CA GLU A 74 -11.61 1.80 26.04
C GLU A 74 -11.51 3.25 25.55
N GLY A 75 -11.20 3.44 24.27
CA GLY A 75 -11.07 4.77 23.67
C GLY A 75 -9.76 5.52 23.95
N GLU A 76 -8.91 5.10 24.90
CA GLU A 76 -7.64 5.80 25.19
C GLU A 76 -6.68 5.82 23.98
N GLY A 77 -6.65 4.74 23.19
CA GLY A 77 -5.89 4.67 21.93
C GLY A 77 -6.37 5.69 20.90
N MET A 78 -7.70 5.83 20.75
CA MET A 78 -8.31 6.82 19.86
C MET A 78 -8.03 8.24 20.34
N ARG A 79 -8.26 8.54 21.64
CA ARG A 79 -8.00 9.87 22.21
C ARG A 79 -6.56 10.31 21.99
N ARG A 80 -5.60 9.42 22.25
CA ARG A 80 -4.17 9.68 22.02
C ARG A 80 -3.86 9.87 20.53
N SER A 81 -4.50 9.10 19.65
CA SER A 81 -4.31 9.22 18.20
C SER A 81 -4.84 10.55 17.65
N VAL A 82 -6.03 10.98 18.10
CA VAL A 82 -6.60 12.29 17.76
C VAL A 82 -5.71 13.42 18.25
N ALA A 83 -5.29 13.41 19.52
CA ALA A 83 -4.42 14.44 20.08
C ALA A 83 -3.11 14.59 19.29
N ARG A 84 -2.51 13.47 18.90
CA ARG A 84 -1.31 13.45 18.05
C ARG A 84 -1.61 13.93 16.63
N GLY A 85 -2.70 13.48 16.01
CA GLY A 85 -3.11 13.94 14.69
C GLY A 85 -3.30 15.46 14.63
N LEU A 86 -3.97 16.05 15.61
CA LEU A 86 -4.14 17.50 15.73
C LEU A 86 -2.80 18.24 15.90
N ALA A 87 -1.86 17.66 16.64
CA ALA A 87 -0.52 18.24 16.81
C ALA A 87 0.34 18.15 15.53
N TYR A 88 0.06 17.16 14.67
CA TYR A 88 0.82 16.92 13.44
C TYR A 88 0.24 17.67 12.22
N ALA A 89 -1.06 17.96 12.22
CA ALA A 89 -1.78 18.59 11.10
C ALA A 89 -1.08 19.82 10.49
N PRO A 90 -0.54 20.79 11.28
CA PRO A 90 0.15 21.96 10.69
C PRO A 90 1.45 21.63 9.94
N TYR A 91 1.94 20.40 10.03
CA TYR A 91 3.22 19.96 9.51
C TYR A 91 3.10 18.83 8.49
N ALA A 92 1.89 18.46 8.08
CA ALA A 92 1.64 17.33 7.21
C ALA A 92 0.52 17.61 6.20
N ASP A 93 0.75 17.21 4.96
CA ASP A 93 -0.25 17.30 3.89
C ASP A 93 -1.35 16.25 4.07
N LEU A 94 -1.01 15.07 4.62
CA LEU A 94 -1.96 14.03 5.00
C LEU A 94 -1.70 13.48 6.40
N LEU A 95 -2.77 13.06 7.09
CA LEU A 95 -2.68 12.31 8.35
C LEU A 95 -3.11 10.86 8.19
N TRP A 96 -2.41 9.94 8.84
CA TRP A 96 -2.74 8.51 8.92
C TRP A 96 -2.70 8.03 10.36
N MET A 97 -3.81 7.50 10.86
CA MET A 97 -3.86 6.70 12.08
C MET A 97 -3.84 5.22 11.70
N GLU A 98 -2.84 4.47 12.15
CA GLU A 98 -2.89 3.00 12.04
C GLU A 98 -3.93 2.46 13.02
N THR A 99 -4.79 1.55 12.57
CA THR A 99 -5.86 0.94 13.37
C THR A 99 -5.61 -0.56 13.60
N SER A 100 -6.33 -1.14 14.56
CA SER A 100 -6.27 -2.59 14.81
C SER A 100 -7.31 -3.41 14.03
N THR A 101 -8.37 -2.78 13.50
CA THR A 101 -9.41 -3.42 12.70
C THR A 101 -9.90 -2.51 11.57
N PRO A 102 -10.50 -3.05 10.49
CA PRO A 102 -11.15 -2.24 9.45
C PRO A 102 -12.54 -1.80 9.96
N ASN A 103 -12.60 -0.65 10.63
CA ASN A 103 -13.81 -0.15 11.28
C ASN A 103 -14.19 1.26 10.77
N LEU A 104 -15.36 1.36 10.13
CA LEU A 104 -15.86 2.63 9.56
C LEU A 104 -16.21 3.68 10.62
N GLU A 105 -16.79 3.28 11.75
CA GLU A 105 -17.13 4.21 12.84
C GLU A 105 -15.86 4.77 13.52
N GLN A 106 -14.83 3.93 13.67
CA GLN A 106 -13.53 4.36 14.17
C GLN A 106 -12.89 5.38 13.19
N ALA A 107 -12.94 5.10 11.89
CA ALA A 107 -12.43 6.00 10.85
C ALA A 107 -13.19 7.33 10.84
N LYS A 108 -14.52 7.28 10.92
CA LYS A 108 -15.38 8.46 10.99
C LYS A 108 -15.07 9.33 12.22
N THR A 109 -14.95 8.70 13.39
CA THR A 109 -14.64 9.39 14.65
C THR A 109 -13.31 10.15 14.56
N PHE A 110 -12.27 9.51 14.03
CA PHE A 110 -10.98 10.17 13.83
C PHE A 110 -11.09 11.32 12.83
N ALA A 111 -11.74 11.10 11.69
CA ALA A 111 -11.90 12.09 10.64
C ALA A 111 -12.66 13.34 11.12
N GLU A 112 -13.79 13.15 11.82
CA GLU A 112 -14.58 14.25 12.39
C GLU A 112 -13.77 15.04 13.43
N ALA A 113 -13.03 14.36 14.30
CA ALA A 113 -12.23 15.03 15.32
C ALA A 113 -11.09 15.87 14.72
N ILE A 114 -10.40 15.38 13.68
CA ILE A 114 -9.36 16.14 12.99
C ILE A 114 -9.99 17.31 12.23
N ARG A 115 -11.04 17.05 11.43
CA ARG A 115 -11.62 18.04 10.53
C ARG A 115 -12.46 19.10 11.24
N LYS A 116 -12.83 18.87 12.50
CA LYS A 116 -13.38 19.91 13.38
C LYS A 116 -12.41 21.07 13.58
N GLU A 117 -11.13 20.77 13.76
CA GLU A 117 -10.08 21.78 13.99
C GLU A 117 -9.37 22.17 12.68
N TYR A 118 -9.21 21.23 11.76
CA TYR A 118 -8.58 21.42 10.44
C TYR A 118 -9.51 20.96 9.31
N PRO A 119 -10.51 21.78 8.91
CA PRO A 119 -11.57 21.37 7.99
C PRO A 119 -11.10 20.80 6.65
N ASP A 120 -9.95 21.26 6.15
CA ASP A 120 -9.42 20.83 4.84
C ASP A 120 -8.35 19.73 4.96
N GLN A 121 -8.02 19.26 6.17
CA GLN A 121 -6.99 18.24 6.36
C GLN A 121 -7.35 16.95 5.62
N LEU A 122 -6.48 16.55 4.70
CA LEU A 122 -6.58 15.29 3.99
C LEU A 122 -6.14 14.14 4.90
N LEU A 123 -6.81 13.00 4.77
CA LEU A 123 -6.54 11.80 5.54
C LEU A 123 -6.09 10.66 4.63
N SER A 124 -5.45 9.68 5.25
CA SER A 124 -4.93 8.49 4.60
C SER A 124 -5.28 7.23 5.40
N TYR A 125 -5.63 6.15 4.70
CA TYR A 125 -6.09 4.90 5.31
C TYR A 125 -5.35 3.69 4.72
N ASN A 126 -4.83 2.85 5.61
CA ASN A 126 -4.25 1.56 5.24
C ASN A 126 -5.33 0.48 5.26
N CYS A 127 -5.74 0.03 4.07
CA CYS A 127 -6.58 -1.15 3.89
C CYS A 127 -5.72 -2.41 4.08
N SER A 128 -5.31 -2.65 5.33
CA SER A 128 -4.24 -3.57 5.68
C SER A 128 -4.57 -5.04 5.40
N PRO A 129 -3.69 -5.81 4.74
CA PRO A 129 -3.79 -7.27 4.68
C PRO A 129 -3.55 -7.96 6.04
N SER A 130 -3.04 -7.25 7.05
CA SER A 130 -2.98 -7.78 8.41
C SER A 130 -4.36 -7.92 9.07
N PHE A 131 -5.41 -7.35 8.46
CA PHE A 131 -6.78 -7.59 8.86
C PHE A 131 -7.30 -8.88 8.22
N ASN A 132 -8.03 -9.69 9.00
CA ASN A 132 -8.88 -10.72 8.44
C ASN A 132 -10.20 -10.11 7.99
N TRP A 133 -10.25 -9.61 6.75
CA TRP A 133 -11.40 -8.85 6.21
C TRP A 133 -12.71 -9.64 6.26
N GLY A 134 -12.71 -10.89 5.80
CA GLY A 134 -13.92 -11.72 5.76
C GLY A 134 -14.41 -12.18 7.15
N ALA A 135 -13.57 -12.10 8.17
CA ALA A 135 -13.98 -12.31 9.56
C ALA A 135 -14.46 -11.02 10.24
N ALA A 136 -13.99 -9.85 9.78
CA ALA A 136 -14.27 -8.57 10.39
C ALA A 136 -15.52 -7.89 9.82
N LEU A 137 -15.82 -8.09 8.54
CA LEU A 137 -16.86 -7.38 7.80
C LEU A 137 -17.62 -8.35 6.88
N ASP A 138 -18.89 -8.03 6.62
CA ASP A 138 -19.66 -8.73 5.58
C ASP A 138 -19.26 -8.26 4.17
N LYS A 139 -19.77 -8.96 3.14
CA LYS A 139 -19.40 -8.70 1.75
C LYS A 139 -19.82 -7.30 1.27
N ASP A 140 -20.96 -6.79 1.73
CA ASP A 140 -21.49 -5.51 1.30
C ASP A 140 -20.68 -4.37 1.93
N ASP A 141 -20.29 -4.53 3.20
CA ASP A 141 -19.41 -3.62 3.93
C ASP A 141 -18.00 -3.58 3.32
N ILE A 142 -17.42 -4.73 2.98
CA ILE A 142 -16.14 -4.79 2.26
C ILE A 142 -16.23 -4.04 0.93
N ALA A 143 -17.28 -4.28 0.14
CA ALA A 143 -17.46 -3.70 -1.18
C ALA A 143 -17.58 -2.16 -1.15
N LYS A 144 -18.22 -1.59 -0.12
CA LYS A 144 -18.36 -0.12 0.01
C LYS A 144 -17.25 0.55 0.81
N PHE A 145 -16.41 -0.19 1.53
CA PHE A 145 -15.48 0.34 2.53
C PHE A 145 -14.69 1.58 2.06
N GLN A 146 -14.00 1.46 0.91
CA GLN A 146 -13.18 2.54 0.35
C GLN A 146 -13.98 3.78 -0.05
N ARG A 147 -15.19 3.59 -0.58
CA ARG A 147 -16.09 4.69 -0.95
C ARG A 147 -16.53 5.47 0.29
N GLU A 148 -16.91 4.76 1.36
CA GLU A 148 -17.36 5.38 2.61
C GLU A 148 -16.25 6.19 3.28
N ILE A 149 -15.04 5.62 3.45
CA ILE A 149 -13.92 6.38 4.01
C ILE A 149 -13.47 7.53 3.08
N GLY A 150 -13.63 7.36 1.76
CA GLY A 150 -13.39 8.43 0.79
C GLY A 150 -14.29 9.65 1.02
N ALA A 151 -15.54 9.44 1.42
CA ALA A 151 -16.48 10.50 1.78
C ALA A 151 -16.11 11.18 3.12
N MET A 152 -15.46 10.47 4.04
CA MET A 152 -14.98 11.00 5.33
C MET A 152 -13.71 11.85 5.22
N GLY A 153 -13.03 11.86 4.06
CA GLY A 153 -11.80 12.64 3.83
C GLY A 153 -10.53 11.81 3.67
N TYR A 154 -10.62 10.47 3.68
CA TYR A 154 -9.50 9.57 3.38
C TYR A 154 -9.23 9.53 1.88
N LYS A 155 -8.43 10.49 1.39
CA LYS A 155 -8.17 10.70 -0.05
C LYS A 155 -7.00 9.90 -0.59
N TYR A 156 -6.14 9.36 0.28
CA TYR A 156 -5.15 8.36 -0.09
C TYR A 156 -5.47 7.04 0.63
N GLN A 157 -5.71 5.98 -0.14
CA GLN A 157 -6.10 4.67 0.38
C GLN A 157 -5.22 3.62 -0.28
N PHE A 158 -4.65 2.71 0.50
CA PHE A 158 -3.64 1.79 -0.01
C PHE A 158 -3.68 0.46 0.71
N ILE A 159 -3.34 -0.61 -0.01
CA ILE A 159 -3.16 -1.96 0.53
C ILE A 159 -1.66 -2.22 0.65
N THR A 160 -1.13 -2.13 1.87
CA THR A 160 0.32 -2.18 2.14
C THR A 160 1.04 -3.41 1.59
N LEU A 161 0.46 -4.60 1.74
CA LEU A 161 1.10 -5.87 1.40
C LEU A 161 0.50 -6.55 0.15
N ALA A 162 -0.19 -5.79 -0.71
CA ALA A 162 -0.83 -6.35 -1.91
C ALA A 162 0.16 -7.14 -2.78
N GLY A 163 1.32 -6.54 -3.09
CA GLY A 163 2.36 -7.18 -3.89
C GLY A 163 2.96 -8.43 -3.25
N PHE A 164 3.12 -8.45 -1.92
CA PHE A 164 3.61 -9.64 -1.22
C PHE A 164 2.62 -10.80 -1.34
N HIS A 165 1.34 -10.56 -1.06
CA HIS A 165 0.33 -11.61 -1.12
C HIS A 165 0.07 -12.08 -2.55
N SER A 166 -0.02 -11.17 -3.53
CA SER A 166 -0.27 -11.55 -4.93
C SER A 166 0.89 -12.35 -5.51
N LEU A 167 2.15 -11.95 -5.24
CA LEU A 167 3.35 -12.63 -5.74
C LEU A 167 3.51 -14.03 -5.14
N ASN A 168 3.38 -14.15 -3.81
CA ASN A 168 3.60 -15.44 -3.14
C ASN A 168 2.49 -16.43 -3.48
N HIS A 169 1.23 -15.98 -3.47
CA HIS A 169 0.10 -16.87 -3.74
C HIS A 169 0.11 -17.37 -5.20
N SER A 170 0.30 -16.47 -6.18
CA SER A 170 0.31 -16.87 -7.60
C SER A 170 1.43 -17.86 -7.90
N MET A 171 2.63 -17.65 -7.36
CA MET A 171 3.75 -18.56 -7.55
C MET A 171 3.54 -19.89 -6.81
N PHE A 172 2.94 -19.88 -5.61
CA PHE A 172 2.63 -21.10 -4.88
C PHE A 172 1.64 -21.99 -5.65
N GLU A 173 0.54 -21.41 -6.14
CA GLU A 173 -0.45 -22.13 -6.95
C GLU A 173 0.17 -22.66 -8.25
N LEU A 174 0.97 -21.85 -8.94
CA LEU A 174 1.67 -22.26 -10.16
C LEU A 174 2.65 -23.41 -9.88
N ALA A 175 3.45 -23.32 -8.81
CA ALA A 175 4.43 -24.35 -8.46
C ALA A 175 3.74 -25.67 -8.06
N GLN A 176 2.63 -25.61 -7.34
CA GLN A 176 1.82 -26.79 -7.03
C GLN A 176 1.23 -27.41 -8.30
N GLY A 177 0.58 -26.62 -9.15
CA GLY A 177 0.04 -27.09 -10.42
C GLY A 177 1.11 -27.68 -11.33
N TYR A 178 2.28 -27.05 -11.39
CA TYR A 178 3.41 -27.50 -12.22
C TYR A 178 4.01 -28.81 -11.71
N ARG A 179 4.11 -29.00 -10.39
CA ARG A 179 4.52 -30.29 -9.79
C ARG A 179 3.56 -31.42 -10.22
N ASP A 180 2.27 -31.14 -10.25
CA ASP A 180 1.24 -32.18 -10.44
C ASP A 180 0.90 -32.43 -11.93
N ARG A 181 0.94 -31.39 -12.77
CA ARG A 181 0.47 -31.42 -14.17
C ARG A 181 1.47 -30.85 -15.20
N GLY A 182 2.67 -30.46 -14.77
CA GLY A 182 3.72 -29.92 -15.64
C GLY A 182 3.22 -28.74 -16.49
N MET A 183 3.49 -28.80 -17.80
CA MET A 183 3.16 -27.73 -18.74
C MET A 183 1.67 -27.40 -18.86
N ALA A 184 0.76 -28.31 -18.46
CA ALA A 184 -0.67 -28.00 -18.46
C ALA A 184 -0.98 -26.84 -17.50
N ALA A 185 -0.39 -26.83 -16.30
CA ALA A 185 -0.57 -25.74 -15.34
C ALA A 185 0.02 -24.40 -15.82
N TYR A 186 1.13 -24.43 -16.56
CA TYR A 186 1.69 -23.22 -17.16
C TYR A 186 0.82 -22.71 -18.33
N SER A 187 0.27 -23.62 -19.15
CA SER A 187 -0.65 -23.28 -20.24
C SER A 187 -1.96 -22.65 -19.71
N GLU A 188 -2.47 -23.11 -18.57
CA GLU A 188 -3.60 -22.49 -17.86
C GLU A 188 -3.31 -21.01 -17.54
N LEU A 189 -2.13 -20.70 -16.99
CA LEU A 189 -1.69 -19.33 -16.73
C LEU A 189 -1.60 -18.50 -18.03
N GLN A 190 -0.93 -19.02 -19.05
CA GLN A 190 -0.75 -18.33 -20.33
C GLN A 190 -2.11 -18.05 -21.02
N ASN A 191 -3.06 -18.98 -20.96
CA ASN A 191 -4.40 -18.76 -21.51
C ASN A 191 -5.18 -17.71 -20.72
N ALA A 192 -4.98 -17.64 -19.40
CA ALA A 192 -5.56 -16.57 -18.58
C ALA A 192 -4.95 -15.19 -18.92
N GLU A 193 -3.66 -15.12 -19.24
CA GLU A 193 -3.02 -13.90 -19.76
C GLU A 193 -3.65 -13.46 -21.08
N PHE A 194 -3.81 -14.37 -22.04
CA PHE A 194 -4.49 -14.08 -23.32
C PHE A 194 -5.93 -13.58 -23.11
N ALA A 195 -6.70 -14.23 -22.23
CA ALA A 195 -8.07 -13.80 -21.93
C ALA A 195 -8.12 -12.38 -21.33
N SER A 196 -7.09 -11.98 -20.57
CA SER A 196 -6.99 -10.67 -19.94
C SER A 196 -6.65 -9.55 -20.94
N GLU A 197 -6.15 -9.87 -22.14
CA GLU A 197 -5.83 -8.87 -23.18
C GLU A 197 -7.05 -8.04 -23.58
N ALA A 198 -8.26 -8.63 -23.58
CA ALA A 198 -9.52 -7.95 -23.85
C ALA A 198 -9.83 -6.80 -22.87
N THR A 199 -9.18 -6.81 -21.70
CA THR A 199 -9.31 -5.78 -20.65
C THR A 199 -8.07 -4.90 -20.51
N GLY A 200 -7.10 -5.01 -21.43
CA GLY A 200 -5.92 -4.15 -21.49
C GLY A 200 -4.62 -4.75 -20.93
N TYR A 201 -4.59 -6.04 -20.56
CA TYR A 201 -3.33 -6.72 -20.23
C TYR A 201 -2.44 -6.86 -21.47
N SER A 202 -1.13 -6.64 -21.35
CA SER A 202 -0.20 -6.68 -22.49
C SER A 202 1.03 -7.57 -22.31
N ALA A 203 1.30 -8.05 -21.09
CA ALA A 203 2.56 -8.70 -20.77
C ALA A 203 2.68 -10.15 -21.30
N THR A 204 1.64 -10.72 -21.90
CA THR A 204 1.74 -11.97 -22.69
C THR A 204 2.82 -11.85 -23.77
N ARG A 205 2.97 -10.64 -24.34
CA ARG A 205 4.04 -10.23 -25.26
C ARG A 205 5.19 -9.61 -24.46
N HIS A 206 5.86 -10.45 -23.68
CA HIS A 206 6.85 -10.03 -22.70
C HIS A 206 8.08 -9.36 -23.32
N GLN A 207 8.46 -9.65 -24.57
CA GLN A 207 9.58 -8.98 -25.24
C GLN A 207 9.25 -7.51 -25.50
N ARG A 208 8.06 -7.23 -26.04
CA ARG A 208 7.54 -5.86 -26.15
C ARG A 208 7.45 -5.18 -24.78
N GLU A 209 6.91 -5.86 -23.77
CA GLU A 209 6.64 -5.30 -22.45
C GLU A 209 7.91 -4.78 -21.76
N VAL A 210 9.04 -5.49 -21.91
CA VAL A 210 10.34 -5.06 -21.36
C VAL A 210 11.10 -4.08 -22.26
N GLY A 211 10.48 -3.62 -23.35
CA GLY A 211 11.00 -2.54 -24.19
C GLY A 211 11.88 -2.96 -25.36
N THR A 212 11.85 -4.23 -25.80
CA THR A 212 12.68 -4.66 -26.94
C THR A 212 12.46 -3.79 -28.18
N GLY A 213 11.22 -3.42 -28.49
CA GLY A 213 10.91 -2.51 -29.61
C GLY A 213 11.43 -1.09 -29.42
N TYR A 214 11.50 -0.60 -28.17
CA TYR A 214 12.10 0.69 -27.87
C TYR A 214 13.61 0.67 -28.17
N PHE A 215 14.32 -0.38 -27.74
CA PHE A 215 15.75 -0.51 -28.01
C PHE A 215 16.06 -0.77 -29.49
N ASP A 216 15.17 -1.44 -30.23
CA ASP A 216 15.28 -1.54 -31.69
C ASP A 216 15.19 -0.17 -32.37
N LEU A 217 14.28 0.72 -31.93
CA LEU A 217 14.19 2.08 -32.45
C LEU A 217 15.44 2.91 -32.13
N VAL A 218 15.98 2.78 -30.91
CA VAL A 218 17.26 3.41 -30.53
C VAL A 218 18.38 2.94 -31.47
N ASN A 219 18.52 1.64 -31.67
CA ASN A 219 19.52 1.05 -32.56
C ASN A 219 19.34 1.55 -34.01
N GLN A 220 18.12 1.49 -34.55
CA GLN A 220 17.85 1.98 -35.89
C GLN A 220 18.14 3.48 -36.05
N THR A 221 17.82 4.29 -35.03
CA THR A 221 18.14 5.73 -35.05
C THR A 221 19.65 5.98 -35.10
N ILE A 222 20.43 5.30 -34.27
CA ILE A 222 21.90 5.40 -34.24
C ILE A 222 22.49 4.96 -35.58
N MET A 223 21.95 3.91 -36.17
CA MET A 223 22.44 3.30 -37.41
C MET A 223 21.80 3.90 -38.67
N GLY A 224 21.10 5.04 -38.58
CA GLY A 224 20.47 5.69 -39.74
C GLY A 224 19.47 4.81 -40.52
N GLY A 225 18.78 3.90 -39.83
CA GLY A 225 17.81 2.96 -40.41
C GLY A 225 18.44 1.74 -41.09
N THR A 226 19.74 1.49 -40.92
CA THR A 226 20.45 0.41 -41.63
C THR A 226 20.82 -0.79 -40.75
N SER A 227 20.36 -0.81 -39.50
CA SER A 227 20.72 -1.90 -38.59
C SER A 227 20.09 -3.22 -39.03
N SER A 228 20.89 -4.27 -39.16
CA SER A 228 20.46 -5.61 -39.53
C SER A 228 20.22 -6.54 -38.34
N THR A 229 20.42 -6.04 -37.11
CA THR A 229 20.40 -6.84 -35.88
C THR A 229 19.32 -6.40 -34.89
N THR A 230 18.20 -5.86 -35.38
CA THR A 230 17.01 -5.62 -34.53
C THR A 230 16.42 -6.93 -34.01
N ALA A 231 15.93 -6.92 -32.77
CA ALA A 231 15.55 -8.12 -32.04
C ALA A 231 14.10 -8.57 -32.28
N LEU A 232 13.13 -7.65 -32.46
CA LEU A 232 11.73 -8.03 -32.63
C LEU A 232 11.45 -8.73 -33.96
N THR A 233 12.07 -8.24 -35.04
CA THR A 233 11.91 -8.83 -36.38
C THR A 233 12.45 -10.26 -36.38
N GLY A 234 11.58 -11.24 -36.66
CA GLY A 234 11.96 -12.66 -36.65
C GLY A 234 11.93 -13.33 -35.27
N SER A 235 11.47 -12.63 -34.23
CA SER A 235 11.26 -13.22 -32.90
C SER A 235 10.08 -14.19 -32.88
N THR A 236 10.10 -15.16 -31.95
CA THR A 236 8.96 -16.07 -31.70
C THR A 236 7.70 -15.29 -31.30
N GLU A 237 7.85 -14.17 -30.58
CA GLU A 237 6.75 -13.28 -30.25
C GLU A 237 6.06 -12.75 -31.51
N SER A 238 6.82 -12.23 -32.48
CA SER A 238 6.27 -11.73 -33.75
C SER A 238 5.58 -12.80 -34.60
N ALA A 239 6.01 -14.06 -34.46
CA ALA A 239 5.49 -15.18 -35.24
C ALA A 239 4.27 -15.85 -34.60
N GLN A 240 4.23 -15.98 -33.28
CA GLN A 240 3.26 -16.84 -32.57
C GLN A 240 2.19 -16.05 -31.80
N PHE A 241 2.40 -14.76 -31.55
CA PHE A 241 1.50 -13.94 -30.71
C PHE A 241 0.72 -12.91 -31.56
N GLN A 242 0.39 -13.25 -32.81
CA GLN A 242 -0.39 -12.38 -33.70
C GLN A 242 -1.88 -12.37 -33.32
N ALA A 243 -2.51 -11.19 -33.41
CA ALA A 243 -3.89 -10.94 -32.98
C ALA A 243 -4.97 -11.81 -33.67
N ASN A 244 -4.65 -12.50 -34.76
CA ASN A 244 -5.58 -13.32 -35.55
C ASN A 244 -5.19 -14.81 -35.66
N GLY A 245 -4.21 -15.29 -34.89
CA GLY A 245 -3.89 -16.72 -34.81
C GLY A 245 -4.75 -17.42 -33.77
N GLY A 246 -5.90 -17.98 -34.18
CA GLY A 246 -6.87 -18.63 -33.29
C GLY A 246 -6.22 -19.57 -32.27
N VAL A 247 -6.26 -19.17 -31.01
CA VAL A 247 -6.03 -20.08 -29.88
C VAL A 247 -7.28 -20.95 -29.79
N GLN A 248 -7.26 -22.13 -30.43
CA GLN A 248 -8.14 -23.20 -29.98
C GLN A 248 -7.62 -23.64 -28.61
N PRO A 249 -8.42 -23.57 -27.54
CA PRO A 249 -8.01 -24.10 -26.25
C PRO A 249 -7.65 -25.57 -26.44
N ALA A 250 -6.48 -25.98 -25.96
CA ALA A 250 -6.10 -27.37 -25.93
C ALA A 250 -7.22 -28.14 -25.21
N GLN A 251 -7.86 -29.08 -25.90
CA GLN A 251 -8.84 -29.96 -25.29
C GLN A 251 -8.18 -30.64 -24.10
N ALA A 252 -8.79 -30.52 -22.92
CA ALA A 252 -8.38 -31.26 -21.74
C ALA A 252 -8.32 -32.74 -22.12
N ALA A 253 -7.16 -33.36 -21.96
CA ALA A 253 -7.06 -34.81 -22.02
C ALA A 253 -7.87 -35.36 -20.84
N GLU A 254 -8.87 -36.21 -21.16
CA GLU A 254 -9.67 -36.98 -20.19
C GLU A 254 -8.81 -37.81 -19.23
#